data_AF-X1S5X0-F1
#
_entry.id   AF-X1S5X0-F1
#
_cell.length_a   1.000
_cell.length_b   1.000
_cell.length_c   1.000
_cell.angle_alpha   90.00
_cell.angle_beta   90.00
_cell.angle_gamma   90.00
#
_symmetry.space_group_name_H-M   'P 1'
#
loop_
_entity.id
_entity.type
_entity.pdbx_description
1 polymer ?
#
loop_
_entity_poly.entity_id
_entity_poly.type
_entity_poly.pdbx_seq_one_letter_code
_entity_poly.pdbx_strand_id
1 'polypeptide(L)'
;KEHQEKRVAAAFERLRFERWQYNQRLIAALGYFHTACRLIAAGNSPWEFMAEAILNLSKVLEILFVKSDKSMDDVREGLKDLGYSIDDIERDFIPIMVLRSYFDVAHPSISLFDPKELQVMYKYLADVEHRFRDLLKGIIDGVCGGTYTVLEDPDLTPDQDKRDKMVELISKLKEKTGNKKRSNLPKSK
;
A
#
# COMPACT_ATOMS: atom_id res chain seq x y z
N LYS A 1 -20.22 5.90 -20.81
CA LYS A 1 -18.99 6.34 -21.53
C LYS A 1 -18.60 7.76 -21.13
N GLU A 2 -19.47 8.75 -21.35
CA GLU A 2 -19.25 10.17 -20.96
C GLU A 2 -18.89 10.38 -19.46
N HIS A 3 -19.46 9.58 -18.56
CA HIS A 3 -19.18 9.68 -17.12
C HIS A 3 -17.79 9.15 -16.73
N GLN A 4 -17.27 8.14 -17.44
CA GLN A 4 -15.90 7.66 -17.23
C GLN A 4 -14.87 8.65 -17.77
N GLU A 5 -15.13 9.22 -18.95
CA GLU A 5 -14.25 10.24 -19.56
C GLU A 5 -14.12 11.48 -18.67
N LYS A 6 -15.24 11.96 -18.10
CA LYS A 6 -15.22 13.06 -17.12
C LYS A 6 -14.42 12.71 -15.86
N ARG A 7 -14.55 11.49 -15.34
CA ARG A 7 -13.77 11.02 -14.17
C ARG A 7 -12.28 10.93 -14.47
N VAL A 8 -11.92 10.44 -15.65
CA VAL A 8 -10.51 10.34 -16.09
C VAL A 8 -9.93 11.75 -16.26
N ALA A 9 -10.63 12.64 -16.97
CA ALA A 9 -10.18 14.03 -17.15
C ALA A 9 -9.99 14.76 -15.80
N ALA A 10 -10.96 14.62 -14.88
CA ALA A 10 -10.85 15.20 -13.54
C ALA A 10 -9.67 14.62 -12.73
N ALA A 11 -9.37 13.33 -12.89
CA ALA A 11 -8.20 12.73 -12.25
C ALA A 11 -6.89 13.31 -12.82
N PHE A 12 -6.80 13.47 -14.15
CA PHE A 12 -5.65 14.07 -14.81
C PHE A 12 -5.41 15.53 -14.40
N GLU A 13 -6.46 16.34 -14.25
CA GLU A 13 -6.32 17.72 -13.75
C GLU A 13 -5.82 17.79 -12.30
N ARG A 14 -6.19 16.81 -11.46
CA ARG A 14 -5.69 16.68 -10.09
C ARG A 14 -4.24 16.15 -10.03
N LEU A 15 -3.81 15.47 -11.09
CA LEU A 15 -2.49 14.83 -11.24
C LEU A 15 -1.38 15.77 -11.74
N ARG A 16 -1.56 17.11 -11.72
CA ARG A 16 -0.54 18.05 -12.21
C ARG A 16 0.82 17.79 -11.55
N PHE A 17 1.72 17.23 -12.37
CA PHE A 17 2.96 16.56 -11.95
C PHE A 17 3.92 17.47 -11.19
N GLU A 18 3.86 18.80 -11.36
CA GLU A 18 4.78 19.72 -10.71
C GLU A 18 4.65 19.73 -9.17
N ARG A 19 3.47 19.41 -8.63
CA ARG A 19 3.23 19.33 -7.16
C ARG A 19 3.52 17.94 -6.58
N TRP A 20 3.67 16.93 -7.43
CA TRP A 20 3.73 15.53 -7.01
C TRP A 20 5.12 15.12 -6.51
N GLN A 21 6.17 15.79 -7.00
CA GLN A 21 7.54 15.59 -6.50
C GLN A 21 7.68 15.81 -4.99
N TYR A 22 6.83 16.66 -4.39
CA TYR A 22 6.82 16.96 -2.95
C TYR A 22 5.86 16.06 -2.14
N ASN A 23 5.07 15.20 -2.79
CA ASN A 23 4.02 14.40 -2.16
C ASN A 23 4.28 12.90 -2.29
N GLN A 24 5.54 12.46 -2.21
CA GLN A 24 5.96 11.08 -2.45
C GLN A 24 5.21 10.07 -1.56
N ARG A 25 5.00 10.40 -0.27
CA ARG A 25 4.25 9.56 0.66
C ARG A 25 2.80 9.36 0.20
N LEU A 26 2.12 10.42 -0.28
CA LEU A 26 0.77 10.30 -0.81
C LEU A 26 0.72 9.43 -2.08
N ILE A 27 1.70 9.57 -2.97
CA ILE A 27 1.81 8.75 -4.19
C ILE A 27 2.01 7.28 -3.82
N ALA A 28 2.93 7.00 -2.90
CA ALA A 28 3.18 5.64 -2.43
C ALA A 28 1.93 5.05 -1.78
N ALA A 29 1.26 5.80 -0.89
CA ALA A 29 0.00 5.40 -0.28
C ALA A 29 -1.09 5.07 -1.32
N LEU A 30 -1.25 5.91 -2.35
CA LEU A 30 -2.19 5.63 -3.45
C LEU A 30 -1.82 4.34 -4.22
N GLY A 31 -0.53 4.09 -4.42
CA GLY A 31 -0.02 2.85 -5.04
C GLY A 31 -0.36 1.59 -4.23
N TYR A 32 -0.14 1.64 -2.91
CA TYR A 32 -0.52 0.54 -2.00
C TYR A 32 -2.04 0.34 -1.97
N PHE A 33 -2.84 1.42 -1.87
CA PHE A 33 -4.30 1.34 -1.89
C PHE A 33 -4.84 0.75 -3.19
N HIS A 34 -4.31 1.19 -4.33
CA HIS A 34 -4.69 0.64 -5.64
C HIS A 34 -4.35 -0.86 -5.73
N THR A 35 -3.20 -1.28 -5.19
CA THR A 35 -2.81 -2.68 -5.14
C THR A 35 -3.78 -3.49 -4.27
N ALA A 36 -4.16 -3.00 -3.09
CA ALA A 36 -5.17 -3.63 -2.25
C ALA A 36 -6.51 -3.82 -2.98
N CYS A 37 -7.02 -2.77 -3.63
CA CYS A 37 -8.26 -2.85 -4.41
C CYS A 37 -8.18 -3.93 -5.50
N ARG A 38 -7.04 -4.02 -6.21
CA ARG A 38 -6.85 -5.02 -7.26
C ARG A 38 -6.80 -6.44 -6.70
N LEU A 39 -6.15 -6.65 -5.57
CA LEU A 39 -6.07 -7.95 -4.91
C LEU A 39 -7.47 -8.43 -4.44
N ILE A 40 -8.22 -7.54 -3.80
CA ILE A 40 -9.61 -7.81 -3.39
C ILE A 40 -10.48 -8.17 -4.59
N ALA A 41 -10.33 -7.46 -5.71
CA ALA A 41 -11.12 -7.71 -6.92
C ALA A 41 -10.66 -8.95 -7.73
N ALA A 42 -9.40 -9.35 -7.64
CA ALA A 42 -8.84 -10.45 -8.43
C ALA A 42 -9.05 -11.84 -7.82
N GLY A 43 -9.31 -11.92 -6.51
CA GLY A 43 -9.51 -13.19 -5.81
C GLY A 43 -10.76 -13.93 -6.34
N ASN A 44 -10.61 -15.22 -6.61
CA ASN A 44 -11.75 -16.10 -6.88
C ASN A 44 -12.46 -16.51 -5.58
N SER A 45 -11.79 -16.26 -4.45
CA SER A 45 -12.36 -16.36 -3.12
C SER A 45 -11.91 -15.17 -2.27
N PRO A 46 -12.70 -14.76 -1.26
CA PRO A 46 -12.35 -13.65 -0.38
C PRO A 46 -11.05 -13.82 0.43
N TRP A 47 -10.51 -15.04 0.53
CA TRP A 47 -9.28 -15.33 1.28
C TRP A 47 -8.01 -15.33 0.44
N GLU A 48 -8.11 -15.48 -0.89
CA GLU A 48 -6.96 -15.77 -1.76
C GLU A 48 -5.84 -14.74 -1.65
N PHE A 49 -6.20 -13.46 -1.46
CA PHE A 49 -5.26 -12.34 -1.32
C PHE A 49 -5.54 -11.49 -0.08
N MET A 50 -6.20 -12.06 0.93
CA MET A 50 -6.65 -11.30 2.10
C MET A 50 -5.47 -10.73 2.88
N ALA A 51 -4.44 -11.54 3.11
CA ALA A 51 -3.25 -11.13 3.87
C ALA A 51 -2.50 -10.00 3.16
N GLU A 52 -2.33 -10.09 1.83
CA GLU A 52 -1.72 -9.07 1.01
C GLU A 52 -2.56 -7.80 0.95
N ALA A 53 -3.89 -7.90 0.88
CA ALA A 53 -4.78 -6.73 0.92
C ALA A 53 -4.65 -6.01 2.27
N ILE A 54 -4.68 -6.74 3.39
CA ILE A 54 -4.46 -6.20 4.74
C ILE A 54 -3.10 -5.52 4.84
N LEU A 55 -2.04 -6.16 4.35
CA LEU A 55 -0.69 -5.59 4.33
C LEU A 55 -0.65 -4.27 3.56
N ASN A 56 -1.24 -4.23 2.37
CA ASN A 56 -1.26 -3.03 1.54
C ASN A 56 -2.08 -1.90 2.20
N LEU A 57 -3.26 -2.18 2.76
CA LEU A 57 -4.06 -1.18 3.47
C LEU A 57 -3.35 -0.68 4.74
N SER A 58 -2.70 -1.56 5.50
CA SER A 58 -1.89 -1.13 6.64
C SER A 58 -0.72 -0.23 6.20
N LYS A 59 -0.08 -0.54 5.07
CA LYS A 59 1.00 0.29 4.51
C LYS A 59 0.53 1.69 4.12
N VAL A 60 -0.72 1.85 3.67
CA VAL A 60 -1.30 3.17 3.42
C VAL A 60 -1.26 4.02 4.69
N LEU A 61 -1.71 3.50 5.83
CA LEU A 61 -1.69 4.24 7.11
C LEU A 61 -0.27 4.53 7.59
N GLU A 62 0.62 3.53 7.50
CA GLU A 62 2.02 3.69 7.88
C GLU A 62 2.70 4.79 7.07
N ILE A 63 2.53 4.75 5.75
CA ILE A 63 3.11 5.73 4.84
C ILE A 63 2.50 7.09 5.09
N LEU A 64 1.21 7.24 5.42
CA LEU A 64 0.64 8.56 5.61
C LEU A 64 1.01 9.20 6.95
N PHE A 65 1.09 8.42 8.03
CA PHE A 65 1.08 8.97 9.39
C PHE A 65 2.27 8.60 10.26
N VAL A 66 2.90 7.44 10.03
CA VAL A 66 3.93 6.93 10.95
C VAL A 66 5.23 7.71 10.81
N LYS A 67 5.77 8.13 11.94
CA LYS A 67 7.02 8.91 12.07
C LYS A 67 8.02 8.21 12.99
N SER A 68 7.54 7.29 13.81
CA SER A 68 8.29 6.68 14.90
C SER A 68 8.03 5.17 14.98
N ASP A 69 8.67 4.54 15.96
CA ASP A 69 8.48 3.13 16.29
C ASP A 69 7.06 2.85 16.83
N LYS A 70 6.29 3.89 17.20
CA LYS A 70 4.92 3.81 17.72
C LYS A 70 3.87 3.92 16.61
N SER A 71 3.87 2.94 15.72
CA SER A 71 3.11 3.01 14.47
C SER A 71 1.60 3.27 14.64
N MET A 72 0.94 2.65 15.61
CA MET A 72 -0.52 2.82 15.79
C MET A 72 -0.90 4.17 16.42
N ASP A 73 -0.07 4.70 17.34
CA ASP A 73 -0.38 5.98 18.01
C ASP A 73 -0.20 7.15 17.04
N ASP A 74 0.85 7.12 16.22
CA ASP A 74 1.06 8.09 15.13
C ASP A 74 -0.13 8.13 14.17
N VAL A 75 -0.70 6.96 13.86
CA VAL A 75 -1.91 6.85 13.00
C VAL A 75 -3.13 7.45 13.68
N ARG A 76 -3.34 7.21 14.98
CA ARG A 76 -4.44 7.82 15.73
C ARG A 76 -4.35 9.34 15.73
N GLU A 77 -3.15 9.89 15.99
CA GLU A 77 -2.92 11.33 15.98
C GLU A 77 -3.18 11.91 14.58
N GLY A 78 -2.60 11.30 13.54
CA GLY A 78 -2.79 11.77 12.17
C GLY A 78 -4.24 11.74 11.70
N LEU A 79 -5.02 10.73 12.10
CA LEU A 79 -6.45 10.67 11.78
C LEU A 79 -7.28 11.67 12.60
N LYS A 80 -6.93 11.92 13.86
CA LYS A 80 -7.56 12.98 14.68
C LYS A 80 -7.34 14.36 14.06
N ASP A 81 -6.13 14.63 13.58
CA ASP A 81 -5.79 15.89 12.91
C ASP A 81 -6.62 16.10 11.62
N LEU A 82 -7.06 15.01 10.99
CA LEU A 82 -7.98 15.02 9.85
C LEU A 82 -9.46 15.11 10.24
N GLY A 83 -9.78 15.17 11.54
CA GLY A 83 -11.14 15.35 12.06
C GLY A 83 -11.92 14.05 12.28
N TYR A 84 -11.28 12.88 12.23
CA TYR A 84 -11.94 11.63 12.55
C TYR A 84 -12.18 11.49 14.07
N SER A 85 -13.35 10.95 14.44
CA SER A 85 -13.63 10.63 15.84
C SER A 85 -12.80 9.43 16.31
N ILE A 86 -12.52 9.35 17.62
CA ILE A 86 -11.78 8.19 18.15
C ILE A 86 -12.52 6.88 17.88
N ASP A 87 -13.85 6.89 17.94
CA ASP A 87 -14.68 5.71 17.67
C ASP A 87 -14.55 5.25 16.22
N ASP A 88 -14.54 6.18 15.26
CA ASP A 88 -14.32 5.85 13.85
C ASP A 88 -12.89 5.35 13.62
N ILE A 89 -11.89 5.92 14.31
CA ILE A 89 -10.48 5.50 14.21
C ILE A 89 -10.31 4.04 14.66
N GLU A 90 -10.80 3.72 15.86
CA GLU A 90 -10.67 2.38 16.44
C GLU A 90 -11.54 1.33 15.75
N ARG A 91 -12.66 1.75 15.13
CA ARG A 91 -13.54 0.85 14.40
C ARG A 91 -13.06 0.59 12.97
N ASP A 92 -12.60 1.62 12.25
CA ASP A 92 -12.42 1.54 10.80
C ASP A 92 -10.94 1.44 10.40
N PHE A 93 -9.99 1.95 11.18
CA PHE A 93 -8.58 2.04 10.74
C PHE A 93 -7.64 1.18 11.56
N ILE A 94 -7.67 1.28 12.89
CA ILE A 94 -6.76 0.51 13.77
C ILE A 94 -6.85 -1.01 13.57
N PRO A 95 -8.04 -1.61 13.35
CA PRO A 95 -8.12 -3.06 13.20
C PRO A 95 -7.32 -3.58 12.01
N ILE A 96 -7.10 -2.80 10.94
CA ILE A 96 -6.27 -3.26 9.81
C ILE A 96 -4.80 -3.43 10.21
N MET A 97 -4.29 -2.55 11.08
CA MET A 97 -2.92 -2.61 11.58
C MET A 97 -2.74 -3.78 12.54
N VAL A 98 -3.75 -4.03 13.38
CA VAL A 98 -3.80 -5.19 14.27
C VAL A 98 -3.84 -6.47 13.45
N LEU A 99 -4.76 -6.59 12.50
CA LEU A 99 -4.89 -7.75 11.61
C LEU A 99 -3.60 -8.05 10.86
N ARG A 100 -2.87 -7.04 10.39
CA ARG A 100 -1.57 -7.25 9.71
C ARG A 100 -0.60 -8.08 10.56
N SER A 101 -0.58 -7.89 11.88
CA SER A 101 0.30 -8.65 12.77
C SER A 101 -0.08 -10.13 12.90
N TYR A 102 -1.36 -10.45 12.70
CA TYR A 102 -1.88 -11.82 12.73
C TYR A 102 -1.82 -12.54 11.37
N PHE A 103 -1.86 -11.77 10.27
CA PHE A 103 -1.84 -12.26 8.90
C PHE A 103 -0.49 -12.06 8.21
N ASP A 104 0.61 -12.08 8.96
CA ASP A 104 1.94 -11.78 8.44
C ASP A 104 2.28 -12.64 7.21
N VAL A 105 2.33 -12.01 6.04
CA VAL A 105 2.63 -12.64 4.74
C VAL A 105 4.03 -13.25 4.73
N ALA A 106 4.92 -12.83 5.63
CA ALA A 106 6.28 -13.38 5.74
C ALA A 106 6.33 -14.77 6.42
N HIS A 107 5.30 -15.14 7.18
CA HIS A 107 5.24 -16.43 7.88
C HIS A 107 4.00 -17.18 7.42
N PRO A 108 4.13 -18.27 6.64
CA PRO A 108 2.97 -19.07 6.24
C PRO A 108 2.30 -19.63 7.49
N SER A 109 1.19 -19.01 7.90
CA SER A 109 0.36 -19.52 8.97
C SER A 109 -0.47 -20.68 8.44
N ILE A 110 -0.26 -21.87 8.98
CA ILE A 110 -1.08 -23.07 8.68
C ILE A 110 -2.39 -23.03 9.50
N SER A 111 -2.63 -21.97 10.28
CA SER A 111 -3.83 -21.82 11.10
C SER A 111 -5.08 -21.82 10.24
N LEU A 112 -5.97 -22.77 10.53
CA LEU A 112 -7.32 -22.80 10.00
C LEU A 112 -8.18 -21.85 10.83
N PHE A 113 -8.70 -20.80 10.20
CA PHE A 113 -9.65 -19.89 10.83
C PHE A 113 -11.06 -20.50 10.85
N ASP A 114 -11.85 -20.17 11.87
CA ASP A 114 -13.27 -20.54 11.87
C ASP A 114 -13.98 -19.81 10.71
N PRO A 115 -14.82 -20.50 9.90
CA PRO A 115 -15.60 -19.85 8.84
C PRO A 115 -16.41 -18.62 9.30
N LYS A 116 -16.89 -18.59 10.54
CA LYS A 116 -17.61 -17.45 11.12
C LYS A 116 -16.69 -16.26 11.36
N GLU A 117 -15.46 -16.49 11.84
CA GLU A 117 -14.46 -15.44 12.03
C GLU A 117 -14.04 -14.85 10.67
N LEU A 118 -13.82 -15.72 9.67
CA LEU A 118 -13.54 -15.31 8.29
C LEU A 118 -14.65 -14.44 7.72
N GLN A 119 -15.92 -14.79 7.95
CA GLN A 119 -17.05 -14.00 7.47
C GLN A 119 -17.08 -12.60 8.09
N VAL A 120 -16.73 -12.45 9.37
CA VAL A 120 -16.62 -11.14 10.02
C VAL A 120 -15.50 -10.32 9.37
N MET A 121 -14.35 -10.93 9.11
CA MET A 121 -13.22 -10.26 8.45
C MET A 121 -13.56 -9.84 7.01
N TYR A 122 -14.32 -10.63 6.27
CA TYR A 122 -14.73 -10.24 4.90
C TYR A 122 -15.66 -9.04 4.89
N LYS A 123 -16.62 -8.99 5.82
CA LYS A 123 -17.50 -7.83 5.96
C LYS A 123 -16.69 -6.59 6.31
N TYR A 124 -15.78 -6.72 7.27
CA TYR A 124 -14.87 -5.64 7.64
C TYR A 124 -14.02 -5.17 6.45
N LEU A 125 -13.42 -6.07 5.67
CA LEU A 125 -12.57 -5.69 4.53
C LEU A 125 -13.36 -5.05 3.38
N ALA A 126 -14.60 -5.48 3.15
CA ALA A 126 -15.47 -4.84 2.17
C ALA A 126 -15.81 -3.41 2.57
N ASP A 127 -16.11 -3.18 3.86
CA ASP A 127 -16.47 -1.86 4.37
C ASP A 127 -15.25 -0.93 4.47
N VAL A 128 -14.10 -1.46 4.89
CA VAL A 128 -12.89 -0.65 5.13
C VAL A 128 -12.32 -0.08 3.85
N GLU A 129 -12.46 -0.75 2.70
CA GLU A 129 -12.02 -0.20 1.41
C GLU A 129 -12.68 1.17 1.14
N HIS A 130 -13.99 1.28 1.42
CA HIS A 130 -14.72 2.54 1.28
C HIS A 130 -14.17 3.62 2.23
N ARG A 131 -13.85 3.26 3.47
CA ARG A 131 -13.26 4.18 4.46
C ARG A 131 -11.90 4.70 4.01
N PHE A 132 -11.05 3.84 3.44
CA PHE A 132 -9.76 4.25 2.88
C PHE A 132 -9.91 5.13 1.65
N ARG A 133 -10.92 4.86 0.81
CA ARG A 133 -11.24 5.72 -0.34
C ARG A 133 -11.63 7.13 0.12
N ASP A 134 -12.45 7.24 1.16
CA ASP A 134 -12.86 8.52 1.73
C ASP A 134 -11.69 9.25 2.37
N LEU A 135 -10.86 8.54 3.14
CA LEU A 135 -9.62 9.07 3.73
C LEU A 135 -8.70 9.67 2.66
N LEU A 136 -8.36 8.90 1.63
CA LEU A 136 -7.45 9.33 0.57
C LEU A 136 -8.04 10.49 -0.23
N LYS A 137 -9.36 10.48 -0.46
CA LYS A 137 -10.04 11.61 -1.10
C LYS A 137 -9.92 12.88 -0.25
N GLY A 138 -10.17 12.79 1.06
CA GLY A 138 -10.03 13.91 1.99
C GLY A 138 -8.60 14.48 2.00
N ILE A 139 -7.59 13.62 2.04
CA ILE A 139 -6.19 14.03 1.95
C ILE A 139 -5.86 14.68 0.60
N ILE A 140 -6.28 14.08 -0.51
CA ILE A 140 -6.04 14.66 -1.86
C ILE A 140 -6.69 16.04 -1.96
N ASP A 141 -7.94 16.17 -1.55
CA ASP A 141 -8.66 17.44 -1.61
C ASP A 141 -7.99 18.48 -0.70
N GLY A 142 -7.50 18.07 0.49
CA GLY A 142 -6.74 18.93 1.41
C GLY A 142 -5.38 19.38 0.86
N VAL A 143 -4.61 18.48 0.23
CA VAL A 143 -3.33 18.80 -0.42
C VAL A 143 -3.55 19.72 -1.62
N CYS A 144 -4.56 19.45 -2.44
CA CYS A 144 -4.90 20.28 -3.59
C CYS A 144 -5.36 21.68 -3.17
N GLY A 145 -6.11 21.77 -2.06
CA GLY A 145 -6.57 23.02 -1.45
C GLY A 145 -5.52 23.75 -0.62
N GLY A 146 -4.37 23.12 -0.33
CA GLY A 146 -3.34 23.68 0.54
C GLY A 146 -3.71 23.72 2.03
N THR A 147 -4.75 23.00 2.45
CA THR A 147 -5.21 22.90 3.85
C THR A 147 -4.59 21.73 4.58
N TYR A 148 -3.90 20.84 3.86
CA TYR A 148 -3.21 19.69 4.43
C TYR A 148 -1.86 19.51 3.75
N THR A 149 -0.83 19.25 4.55
CA THR A 149 0.51 18.92 4.08
C THR A 149 0.83 17.52 4.54
N VAL A 150 1.09 16.63 3.58
CA VAL A 150 1.54 15.27 3.87
C VAL A 150 2.95 15.35 4.42
N LEU A 151 3.28 14.49 5.37
CA LEU A 151 4.62 14.42 5.92
C LEU A 151 5.66 14.30 4.81
N GLU A 152 6.79 14.96 4.97
CA GLU A 152 7.93 14.74 4.10
C GLU A 152 8.67 13.48 4.57
N ASP A 153 9.21 12.75 3.61
CA ASP A 153 10.12 11.65 3.92
C ASP A 153 11.56 12.21 3.91
N PRO A 154 12.26 12.24 5.05
CA PRO A 154 13.61 12.78 5.10
C PRO A 154 14.61 11.96 4.29
N ASP A 155 14.29 10.70 3.97
CA ASP A 155 15.21 9.79 3.28
C ASP A 155 14.52 9.05 2.13
N LEU A 156 14.49 9.70 0.96
CA LEU A 156 14.05 9.09 -0.29
C LEU A 156 15.10 8.13 -0.88
N THR A 157 16.26 7.98 -0.23
CA THR A 157 17.31 7.08 -0.67
C THR A 157 17.33 5.80 0.16
N PRO A 158 17.50 4.61 -0.46
CA PRO A 158 17.81 3.42 0.31
C PRO A 158 19.08 3.67 1.12
N ASP A 159 19.10 3.23 2.37
CA ASP A 159 20.33 3.27 3.17
C ASP A 159 21.48 2.59 2.42
N GLN A 160 22.70 3.05 2.70
CA GLN A 160 23.88 2.65 1.94
C GLN A 160 24.08 1.12 1.95
N ASP A 161 23.79 0.45 3.05
CA ASP A 161 23.91 -1.00 3.19
C ASP A 161 22.90 -1.75 2.30
N LYS A 162 21.63 -1.34 2.29
CA LYS A 162 20.60 -1.87 1.37
C LYS A 162 20.98 -1.61 -0.07
N ARG A 163 21.53 -0.44 -0.37
CA ARG A 163 21.97 -0.07 -1.72
C ARG A 163 23.10 -0.97 -2.20
N ASP A 164 24.12 -1.18 -1.37
CA ASP A 164 25.27 -2.02 -1.70
C ASP A 164 24.85 -3.49 -1.91
N LYS A 165 24.01 -4.02 -1.01
CA LYS A 165 23.41 -5.36 -1.16
C LYS A 165 22.61 -5.51 -2.45
N MET A 166 21.84 -4.49 -2.82
CA MET A 166 21.07 -4.49 -4.06
C MET A 166 21.99 -4.49 -5.30
N VAL A 167 23.07 -3.69 -5.29
CA VAL A 167 24.06 -3.65 -6.37
C VAL A 167 24.78 -4.99 -6.53
N GLU A 168 25.15 -5.63 -5.43
CA GLU A 168 25.75 -6.96 -5.42
C GLU A 168 24.79 -8.00 -6.02
N LEU A 169 23.52 -8.00 -5.59
CA LEU A 169 22.50 -8.90 -6.10
C LEU A 169 22.27 -8.72 -7.61
N ILE A 170 22.17 -7.47 -8.08
CA ILE A 170 22.01 -7.16 -9.51
C ILE A 170 23.20 -7.70 -10.31
N SER A 171 24.43 -7.57 -9.79
CA SER A 171 25.63 -8.09 -10.45
C SER A 171 25.59 -9.61 -10.59
N LYS A 172 25.27 -10.33 -9.50
CA LYS A 172 25.09 -11.79 -9.51
C LYS A 172 24.00 -12.25 -10.48
N LEU A 173 22.87 -11.53 -10.54
CA LEU A 173 21.78 -11.85 -11.47
C LEU A 173 22.21 -11.67 -12.93
N LYS A 174 22.93 -10.58 -13.24
CA LYS A 174 23.47 -10.31 -14.59
C LYS A 174 24.41 -11.41 -15.06
N GLU A 175 25.33 -11.87 -14.22
CA GLU A 175 26.24 -12.99 -14.52
C GLU A 175 25.48 -14.28 -14.87
N LYS A 176 24.44 -14.60 -14.09
CA LYS A 176 23.61 -15.80 -14.30
C LYS A 176 22.80 -15.73 -15.60
N THR A 177 22.30 -14.56 -15.97
CA THR A 177 21.60 -14.35 -17.26
C THR A 177 22.54 -14.25 -18.47
N GLY A 178 23.77 -13.76 -18.29
CA GLY A 178 24.78 -13.65 -19.35
C GLY A 178 25.35 -15.01 -19.78
N ASN A 179 25.48 -15.97 -18.85
CA ASN A 179 26.02 -17.30 -19.15
C ASN A 179 25.06 -18.24 -19.91
N LYS A 180 23.76 -17.94 -19.98
CA LYS A 180 22.78 -18.78 -20.70
C LYS A 180 22.85 -18.69 -22.23
N LYS A 181 23.54 -17.68 -22.80
CA LYS A 181 23.64 -17.50 -24.27
C LYS A 181 24.81 -18.25 -24.94
N ARG A 182 25.64 -19.01 -24.22
CA ARG A 182 26.86 -19.65 -24.79
C ARG A 182 26.87 -21.18 -24.87
N SER A 183 25.85 -21.91 -24.40
CA SER A 183 25.92 -23.39 -24.32
C SER A 183 25.13 -24.19 -25.36
N ASN A 184 24.37 -23.56 -26.27
CA ASN A 184 23.51 -24.29 -27.24
C ASN A 184 23.88 -24.03 -28.71
N LEU A 185 25.16 -24.07 -29.06
CA LEU A 185 25.57 -24.26 -30.45
C LEU A 185 25.99 -25.74 -30.62
N PRO A 186 25.21 -26.55 -31.36
CA PRO A 186 25.63 -27.92 -31.67
C PRO A 186 26.91 -27.85 -32.52
N LYS A 187 27.95 -28.54 -32.07
CA LYS A 187 29.17 -28.72 -32.87
C LYS A 187 28.80 -29.55 -34.10
N SER A 188 28.75 -28.91 -35.27
CA SER A 188 28.65 -29.59 -36.56
C SER A 188 29.91 -30.43 -36.76
N LYS A 189 29.70 -31.71 -37.10
CA LYS A 189 30.72 -32.69 -37.47
C LYS A 189 31.40 -32.32 -38.77
#